data_AF-A0A846G854-F1
#
_entry.id   AF-A0A846G854-F1
#
_cell.length_a   1.000
_cell.length_b   1.000
_cell.length_c   1.000
_cell.angle_alpha   90.00
_cell.angle_beta   90.00
_cell.angle_gamma   90.00
#
_symmetry.space_group_name_H-M   'P 1'
#
loop_
_entity.id
_entity.type
_entity.pdbx_description
1 polymer ?
#
loop_
_entity_poly.entity_id
_entity_poly.type
_entity_poly.pdbx_seq_one_letter_code
_entity_poly.pdbx_strand_id
1 'polypeptide(L)'
;MFQLNILKWMQESATESTELLIEQLLDIGAALSDTYDLGDLLHLILSKSREITCSDAGSVYLVEKKGNQPSRLLFKVAQNDSLPDFSFHELAINMTPKSLAGYVALTGESLNLSDAYNLPLSVPYKFDKSFDKNTGYRTCSVLVLPMQNRSQEIIGVLQLINRKINSNAVLTANNFQELIQPYSQWEERIVSSLASQAAISIERNHLQENIENLFEGFVKASVQAIEARDQCTSGHSERVAKLTVSLCQEVNTITSGPLWGVSFNEQQIKEVRYAALLHDFGKIGVPEAILTKRKKLYEEQLELIEQRFSVARRTLEMEYAQTKYKQLLGHLSDISQQHTQENCPLCQKIENLDLELETAIAKLHNYWQIVLTANEPTITTEEPLKQLKQVLLYTYKDIDGQIKSLITPEEMAQLAVPRGNLTFEERKAIESHVTHSYEFLKRIPWTNNLQQIPEIAYGHHEKLDGSGYPRGLKQKDIPIQAQIMVIADIYDALTAGDRPYKKGLPVEAALRIMRREADQNKINSNFLELFEQREVFSILGHSLDY
;
A
#
# COMPACT_ATOMS: atom_id res chain seq x y z
N MET A 1 2.15 60.23 50.59
CA MET A 1 1.48 58.93 50.79
C MET A 1 0.55 58.56 49.63
N PHE A 2 -0.36 59.45 49.20
CA PHE A 2 -1.30 59.18 48.09
C PHE A 2 -0.61 58.93 46.72
N GLN A 3 0.40 59.73 46.35
CA GLN A 3 1.17 59.53 45.11
C GLN A 3 2.01 58.24 45.10
N LEU A 4 2.48 57.78 46.27
CA LEU A 4 3.25 56.53 46.39
C LEU A 4 2.35 55.30 46.21
N ASN A 5 1.11 55.34 46.72
CA ASN A 5 0.15 54.26 46.56
C ASN A 5 -0.36 54.15 45.11
N ILE A 6 -0.49 55.26 44.38
CA ILE A 6 -0.85 55.24 42.95
C ILE A 6 0.30 54.64 42.11
N LEU A 7 1.55 55.02 42.37
CA LEU A 7 2.71 54.43 41.71
C LEU A 7 2.85 52.93 41.98
N LYS A 8 2.59 52.51 43.23
CA LYS A 8 2.64 51.11 43.63
C LYS A 8 1.50 50.29 43.00
N TRP A 9 0.28 50.84 42.97
CA TRP A 9 -0.87 50.21 42.30
C TRP A 9 -0.70 50.14 40.78
N MET A 10 -0.13 51.17 40.15
CA MET A 10 0.21 51.14 38.71
C MET A 10 1.32 50.12 38.41
N GLN A 11 2.30 49.96 39.30
CA GLN A 11 3.32 48.91 39.17
C GLN A 11 2.72 47.52 39.37
N GLU A 12 1.90 47.32 40.41
CA GLU A 12 1.23 46.05 40.72
C GLU A 12 0.28 45.63 39.58
N SER A 13 -0.52 46.56 39.05
CA SER A 13 -1.41 46.34 37.91
C SER A 13 -0.66 46.08 36.59
N ALA A 14 0.50 46.71 36.38
CA ALA A 14 1.37 46.43 35.24
C ALA A 14 2.05 45.05 35.34
N THR A 15 2.47 44.62 36.54
CA THR A 15 2.99 43.26 36.78
C THR A 15 1.92 42.18 36.61
N GLU A 16 0.71 42.37 37.15
CA GLU A 16 -0.42 41.43 36.94
C GLU A 16 -0.78 41.30 35.46
N SER A 17 -0.79 42.43 34.72
CA SER A 17 -1.04 42.43 33.27
C SER A 17 0.06 41.72 32.48
N THR A 18 1.30 41.75 32.96
CA THR A 18 2.45 41.10 32.31
C THR A 18 2.47 39.60 32.61
N GLU A 19 2.16 39.19 33.85
CA GLU A 19 2.04 37.78 34.23
C GLU A 19 0.91 37.08 33.47
N LEU A 20 -0.28 37.72 33.39
CA LEU A 20 -1.41 37.21 32.63
C LEU A 20 -1.07 36.99 31.15
N LEU A 21 -0.28 37.89 30.55
CA LEU A 21 0.14 37.76 29.17
C LEU A 21 1.19 36.64 28.97
N ILE A 22 2.10 36.45 29.92
CA ILE A 22 3.06 35.35 29.87
C ILE A 22 2.32 34.02 29.98
N GLU A 23 1.34 33.90 30.88
CA GLU A 23 0.48 32.73 30.97
C GLU A 23 -0.27 32.49 29.66
N GLN A 24 -0.85 33.54 29.05
CA GLN A 24 -1.48 33.42 27.73
C GLN A 24 -0.50 32.95 26.65
N LEU A 25 0.74 33.44 26.63
CA LEU A 25 1.75 32.98 25.67
C LEU A 25 2.18 31.53 25.90
N LEU A 26 2.25 31.08 27.15
CA LEU A 26 2.54 29.69 27.51
C LEU A 26 1.37 28.76 27.12
N ASP A 27 0.14 29.17 27.39
CA ASP A 27 -1.07 28.44 27.00
C ASP A 27 -1.19 28.33 25.48
N ILE A 28 -0.86 29.41 24.77
CA ILE A 28 -0.81 29.37 23.30
C ILE A 28 0.29 28.42 22.84
N GLY A 29 1.50 28.48 23.40
CA GLY A 29 2.59 27.56 23.08
C GLY A 29 2.21 26.08 23.30
N ALA A 30 1.47 25.79 24.38
CA ALA A 30 0.94 24.46 24.66
C ALA A 30 -0.13 24.05 23.65
N ALA A 31 -1.13 24.90 23.39
CA ALA A 31 -2.21 24.60 22.46
C ALA A 31 -1.73 24.44 21.00
N LEU A 32 -0.71 25.21 20.58
CA LEU A 32 -0.06 25.05 19.28
C LEU A 32 0.70 23.72 19.14
N SER A 33 1.06 23.06 20.25
CA SER A 33 1.75 21.77 20.24
C SER A 33 0.78 20.60 20.02
N ASP A 34 -0.43 20.71 20.58
CA ASP A 34 -1.45 19.65 20.62
C ASP A 34 -2.44 19.66 19.44
N THR A 35 -2.46 20.73 18.63
CA THR A 35 -3.38 20.85 17.49
C THR A 35 -2.81 20.18 16.24
N TYR A 36 -3.49 19.15 15.74
CA TYR A 36 -3.10 18.41 14.53
C TYR A 36 -3.74 18.94 13.24
N ASP A 37 -4.94 19.52 13.34
CA ASP A 37 -5.61 20.12 12.18
C ASP A 37 -5.06 21.52 11.88
N LEU A 38 -4.65 21.74 10.63
CA LEU A 38 -4.08 23.02 10.20
C LEU A 38 -5.11 24.15 10.30
N GLY A 39 -6.38 23.90 9.98
CA GLY A 39 -7.44 24.90 10.06
C GLY A 39 -7.66 25.38 11.49
N ASP A 40 -7.84 24.45 12.41
CA ASP A 40 -8.02 24.75 13.84
C ASP A 40 -6.83 25.51 14.41
N LEU A 41 -5.60 25.12 14.03
CA LEU A 41 -4.37 25.81 14.42
C LEU A 41 -4.38 27.27 13.94
N LEU A 42 -4.69 27.50 12.67
CA LEU A 42 -4.74 28.85 12.09
C LEU A 42 -5.82 29.72 12.73
N HIS A 43 -7.00 29.15 13.02
CA HIS A 43 -8.07 29.83 13.74
C HIS A 43 -7.64 30.22 15.15
N LEU A 44 -6.99 29.32 15.88
CA LEU A 44 -6.49 29.58 17.22
C LEU A 44 -5.44 30.71 17.23
N ILE A 45 -4.47 30.65 16.31
CA ILE A 45 -3.42 31.68 16.16
C ILE A 45 -4.06 33.04 15.91
N LEU A 46 -5.03 33.10 14.99
CA LEU A 46 -5.69 34.36 14.63
C LEU A 46 -6.51 34.92 15.80
N SER A 47 -7.30 34.07 16.47
CA SER A 47 -8.08 34.46 17.65
C SER A 47 -7.18 35.05 18.74
N LYS A 48 -6.08 34.35 19.05
CA LYS A 48 -5.16 34.76 20.12
C LYS A 48 -4.37 36.01 19.76
N SER A 49 -3.96 36.13 18.49
CA SER A 49 -3.31 37.34 17.99
C SER A 49 -4.24 38.54 18.14
N ARG A 50 -5.53 38.40 17.79
CA ARG A 50 -6.53 39.45 17.91
C ARG A 50 -6.86 39.80 19.36
N GLU A 51 -6.95 38.82 20.26
CA GLU A 51 -7.13 39.06 21.70
C GLU A 51 -5.96 39.87 22.28
N ILE A 52 -4.71 39.47 22.01
CA ILE A 52 -3.51 40.14 22.53
C ILE A 52 -3.43 41.60 22.07
N THR A 53 -3.81 41.88 20.83
CA THR A 53 -3.72 43.23 20.25
C THR A 53 -5.00 44.04 20.33
N CYS A 54 -6.10 43.47 20.83
CA CYS A 54 -7.45 44.02 20.73
C CYS A 54 -7.87 44.35 19.28
N SER A 55 -7.49 43.53 18.31
CA SER A 55 -7.79 43.76 16.90
C SER A 55 -9.20 43.33 16.53
N ASP A 56 -9.94 44.22 15.87
CA ASP A 56 -11.31 43.97 15.44
C ASP A 56 -11.41 42.88 14.38
N ALA A 57 -10.42 42.78 13.49
CA ALA A 57 -10.38 41.74 12.48
C ALA A 57 -8.96 41.23 12.23
N GLY A 58 -8.87 40.09 11.57
CA GLY A 58 -7.60 39.56 11.11
C GLY A 58 -7.77 38.53 10.01
N SER A 59 -6.68 38.24 9.31
CA SER A 59 -6.60 37.19 8.31
C SER A 59 -5.23 36.50 8.33
N VAL A 60 -5.23 35.22 7.94
CA VAL A 60 -4.00 34.44 7.73
C VAL A 60 -3.93 33.98 6.28
N TYR A 61 -2.75 34.19 5.70
CA TYR A 61 -2.40 33.76 4.35
C TYR A 61 -1.28 32.73 4.44
N LEU A 62 -1.36 31.64 3.68
CA LEU A 62 -0.26 30.69 3.53
C LEU A 62 0.38 30.81 2.14
N VAL A 63 1.69 30.63 2.06
CA VAL A 63 2.43 30.64 0.80
C VAL A 63 2.29 29.26 0.14
N GLU A 64 1.68 29.22 -1.04
CA GLU A 64 1.64 28.03 -1.90
C GLU A 64 2.78 28.09 -2.92
N LYS A 65 3.66 27.09 -2.90
CA LYS A 65 4.74 26.90 -3.88
C LYS A 65 4.43 25.67 -4.74
N LYS A 66 4.03 25.87 -6.00
CA LYS A 66 3.80 24.78 -6.97
C LYS A 66 4.93 24.73 -8.00
N GLY A 67 6.07 24.13 -7.65
CA GLY A 67 7.17 23.86 -8.58
C GLY A 67 7.54 25.08 -9.45
N ASN A 68 7.37 24.95 -10.78
CA ASN A 68 7.67 26.01 -11.77
C ASN A 68 6.61 27.14 -11.88
N GLN A 69 5.55 27.13 -11.06
CA GLN A 69 4.54 28.19 -11.05
C GLN A 69 4.91 29.32 -10.08
N PRO A 70 4.51 30.57 -10.37
CA PRO A 70 4.70 31.69 -9.45
C PRO A 70 4.01 31.40 -8.12
N SER A 71 4.70 31.65 -7.01
CA SER A 71 4.15 31.47 -5.66
C SER A 71 2.92 32.35 -5.45
N ARG A 72 1.93 31.79 -4.76
CA ARG A 72 0.66 32.45 -4.46
C ARG A 72 0.44 32.50 -2.96
N LEU A 73 -0.36 33.46 -2.51
CA LEU A 73 -0.85 33.49 -1.13
C LEU A 73 -2.27 32.94 -1.12
N LEU A 74 -2.49 31.88 -0.35
CA LEU A 74 -3.80 31.30 -0.11
C LEU A 74 -4.39 31.95 1.14
N PHE A 75 -5.50 32.65 0.96
CA PHE A 75 -6.31 33.12 2.07
C PHE A 75 -6.97 31.92 2.75
N LYS A 76 -6.61 31.65 4.01
CA LYS A 76 -7.07 30.44 4.73
C LYS A 76 -8.09 30.74 5.80
N VAL A 77 -7.82 31.74 6.63
CA VAL A 77 -8.68 32.05 7.78
C VAL A 77 -8.87 33.55 7.87
N ALA A 78 -10.08 33.97 8.22
CA ALA A 78 -10.36 35.32 8.69
C ALA A 78 -11.41 35.35 9.78
N GLN A 79 -11.33 36.38 10.60
CA GLN A 79 -12.24 36.64 11.71
C GLN A 79 -12.48 38.14 11.80
N ASN A 80 -13.70 38.53 12.16
CA ASN A 80 -14.10 39.92 12.32
C ASN A 80 -15.20 40.03 13.39
N ASP A 81 -14.97 40.79 14.47
CA ASP A 81 -15.97 40.97 15.53
C ASP A 81 -17.13 41.84 15.08
N SER A 82 -16.87 42.84 14.24
CA SER A 82 -17.86 43.81 13.79
C SER A 82 -18.69 43.30 12.61
N LEU A 83 -18.24 42.24 11.94
CA LEU A 83 -18.93 41.54 10.85
C LEU A 83 -18.87 40.00 11.05
N PRO A 84 -19.54 39.46 12.08
CA PRO A 84 -19.41 38.04 12.44
C PRO A 84 -20.08 37.09 11.43
N ASP A 85 -21.12 37.54 10.72
CA ASP A 85 -21.88 36.71 9.77
C ASP A 85 -21.29 36.71 8.35
N PHE A 86 -20.15 37.37 8.13
CA PHE A 86 -19.53 37.43 6.81
C PHE A 86 -18.76 36.14 6.51
N SER A 87 -19.27 35.35 5.56
CA SER A 87 -18.58 34.13 5.11
C SER A 87 -17.40 34.48 4.21
N PHE A 88 -16.21 34.03 4.60
CA PHE A 88 -15.03 34.10 3.76
C PHE A 88 -14.88 32.80 2.97
N HIS A 89 -14.48 32.92 1.71
CA HIS A 89 -14.11 31.78 0.88
C HIS A 89 -12.60 31.75 0.69
N GLU A 90 -12.01 30.54 0.67
CA GLU A 90 -10.60 30.39 0.32
C GLU A 90 -10.34 30.99 -1.08
N LEU A 91 -9.34 31.85 -1.17
CA LEU A 91 -8.97 32.54 -2.40
C LEU A 91 -7.46 32.58 -2.54
N ALA A 92 -6.97 32.26 -3.73
CA ALA A 92 -5.57 32.43 -4.08
C ALA A 92 -5.34 33.85 -4.65
N ILE A 93 -4.46 34.61 -4.02
CA ILE A 93 -3.98 35.90 -4.53
C ILE A 93 -2.54 35.74 -5.05
N ASN A 94 -2.22 36.48 -6.11
CA ASN A 94 -0.85 36.53 -6.61
C ASN A 94 0.03 37.23 -5.60
N MET A 95 1.20 36.65 -5.35
CA MET A 95 2.21 37.25 -4.47
C MET A 95 2.90 38.39 -5.22
N THR A 96 2.46 39.61 -4.96
CA THR A 96 2.97 40.82 -5.64
C THR A 96 3.38 41.86 -4.60
N PRO A 97 4.40 42.69 -4.87
CA PRO A 97 4.79 43.76 -3.95
C PRO A 97 3.74 44.88 -3.84
N LYS A 98 2.67 44.80 -4.64
CA LYS A 98 1.59 45.80 -4.68
C LYS A 98 0.53 45.60 -3.60
N SER A 99 0.36 44.39 -3.07
CA SER A 99 -0.55 44.14 -1.94
C SER A 99 0.23 44.17 -0.62
N LEU A 100 -0.43 44.52 0.49
CA LEU A 100 0.21 44.54 1.81
C LEU A 100 0.77 43.15 2.16
N ALA A 101 -0.08 42.12 2.12
CA ALA A 101 0.33 40.74 2.39
C ALA A 101 1.39 40.23 1.39
N GLY A 102 1.29 40.61 0.11
CA GLY A 102 2.27 40.22 -0.91
C GLY A 102 3.63 40.88 -0.73
N TYR A 103 3.68 42.13 -0.28
CA TYR A 103 4.93 42.80 0.09
C TYR A 103 5.62 42.07 1.23
N VAL A 104 4.91 41.84 2.35
CA VAL A 104 5.47 41.15 3.52
C VAL A 104 5.92 39.74 3.18
N ALA A 105 5.15 39.01 2.36
CA ALA A 105 5.53 37.68 1.91
C ALA A 105 6.82 37.64 1.06
N LEU A 106 7.09 38.71 0.29
CA LEU A 106 8.25 38.82 -0.58
C LEU A 106 9.50 39.33 0.13
N THR A 107 9.34 40.30 1.05
CA THR A 107 10.47 40.97 1.71
C THR A 107 10.79 40.39 3.08
N GLY A 108 9.81 39.78 3.75
CA GLY A 108 9.92 39.41 5.17
C GLY A 108 9.90 40.60 6.12
N GLU A 109 9.64 41.81 5.63
CA GLU A 109 9.55 43.01 6.46
C GLU A 109 8.13 43.21 7.00
N SER A 110 8.01 43.49 8.29
CA SER A 110 6.71 43.78 8.92
C SER A 110 6.18 45.15 8.52
N LEU A 111 4.86 45.28 8.36
CA LEU A 111 4.19 46.56 8.10
C LEU A 111 3.29 46.93 9.26
N ASN A 112 3.56 48.08 9.88
CA ASN A 112 2.72 48.66 10.92
C ASN A 112 2.19 50.02 10.44
N LEU A 113 0.94 50.04 9.99
CA LEU A 113 0.30 51.18 9.37
C LEU A 113 -0.71 51.79 10.34
N SER A 114 -0.56 53.08 10.65
CA SER A 114 -1.51 53.82 11.47
C SER A 114 -2.81 54.17 10.70
N ASP A 115 -2.73 54.35 9.38
CA ASP A 115 -3.87 54.59 8.50
C ASP A 115 -3.64 53.97 7.11
N ALA A 116 -4.38 52.91 6.78
CA ALA A 116 -4.32 52.20 5.51
C ALA A 116 -4.75 53.03 4.29
N TYR A 117 -5.51 54.12 4.48
CA TYR A 117 -5.92 55.02 3.40
C TYR A 117 -4.89 56.10 3.08
N ASN A 118 -3.96 56.36 4.00
CA ASN A 118 -2.96 57.41 3.92
C ASN A 118 -1.54 56.83 3.83
N LEU A 119 -1.23 56.19 2.70
CA LEU A 119 0.09 55.62 2.43
C LEU A 119 0.99 56.61 1.66
N PRO A 120 2.29 56.71 1.99
CA PRO A 120 3.23 57.54 1.23
C PRO A 120 3.33 57.09 -0.24
N LEU A 121 3.45 58.04 -1.18
CA LEU A 121 3.56 57.73 -2.62
C LEU A 121 4.83 56.93 -3.01
N SER A 122 5.83 56.89 -2.12
CA SER A 122 7.11 56.20 -2.33
C SER A 122 7.08 54.70 -2.04
N VAL A 123 6.03 54.17 -1.39
CA VAL A 123 5.97 52.75 -1.01
C VAL A 123 5.44 51.88 -2.17
N PRO A 124 5.94 50.64 -2.34
CA PRO A 124 5.59 49.80 -3.49
C PRO A 124 4.20 49.13 -3.38
N TYR A 125 3.61 49.12 -2.18
CA TYR A 125 2.33 48.48 -1.87
C TYR A 125 1.18 49.49 -1.79
N LYS A 126 -0.05 48.98 -1.96
CA LYS A 126 -1.31 49.72 -1.87
C LYS A 126 -2.31 48.93 -1.05
N PHE A 127 -3.19 49.65 -0.35
CA PHE A 127 -4.35 49.07 0.29
C PHE A 127 -5.50 48.91 -0.72
N ASP A 128 -6.05 47.69 -0.83
CA ASP A 128 -7.24 47.43 -1.65
C ASP A 128 -8.50 47.82 -0.88
N LYS A 129 -9.26 48.76 -1.46
CA LYS A 129 -10.47 49.35 -0.86
C LYS A 129 -11.75 48.61 -1.27
N SER A 130 -11.64 47.54 -2.06
CA SER A 130 -12.78 46.78 -2.59
C SER A 130 -13.65 46.21 -1.46
N PHE A 131 -13.03 45.59 -0.46
CA PHE A 131 -13.70 45.02 0.71
C PHE A 131 -14.46 46.08 1.51
N ASP A 132 -13.78 47.18 1.89
CA ASP A 132 -14.38 48.30 2.63
C ASP A 132 -15.59 48.89 1.89
N LYS A 133 -15.50 49.06 0.57
CA LYS A 133 -16.61 49.58 -0.26
C LYS A 133 -17.81 48.65 -0.30
N ASN A 134 -17.58 47.33 -0.34
CA ASN A 134 -18.64 46.34 -0.50
C ASN A 134 -19.35 46.02 0.82
N THR A 135 -18.65 46.11 1.95
CA THR A 135 -19.16 45.72 3.27
C THR A 135 -19.56 46.92 4.14
N GLY A 136 -19.12 48.13 3.80
CA GLY A 136 -19.24 49.30 4.67
C GLY A 136 -18.26 49.30 5.85
N TYR A 137 -17.37 48.31 5.92
CA TYR A 137 -16.28 48.25 6.88
C TYR A 137 -15.22 49.32 6.56
N ARG A 138 -14.57 49.87 7.58
CA ARG A 138 -13.52 50.87 7.42
C ARG A 138 -12.21 50.39 8.03
N THR A 139 -11.24 50.08 7.18
CA THR A 139 -9.88 49.71 7.56
C THR A 139 -9.05 50.98 7.84
N CYS A 140 -8.44 51.06 9.03
CA CYS A 140 -7.60 52.17 9.47
C CYS A 140 -6.21 51.65 9.90
N SER A 141 -6.04 51.21 11.14
CA SER A 141 -4.76 50.66 11.60
C SER A 141 -4.57 49.23 11.07
N VAL A 142 -3.43 48.91 10.47
CA VAL A 142 -3.15 47.58 9.93
C VAL A 142 -1.76 47.12 10.35
N LEU A 143 -1.67 45.92 10.90
CA LEU A 143 -0.41 45.25 11.22
C LEU A 143 -0.29 44.00 10.35
N VAL A 144 0.76 43.90 9.55
CA VAL A 144 1.04 42.76 8.68
C VAL A 144 2.39 42.19 9.04
N LEU A 145 2.42 40.91 9.42
CA LEU A 145 3.57 40.23 9.97
C LEU A 145 3.91 38.99 9.15
N PRO A 146 5.20 38.75 8.88
CA PRO A 146 5.64 37.50 8.26
C PRO A 146 5.49 36.34 9.25
N MET A 147 5.04 35.19 8.75
CA MET A 147 5.14 33.92 9.45
C MET A 147 6.39 33.21 8.92
N GLN A 148 7.47 33.26 9.70
CA GLN A 148 8.80 32.85 9.25
C GLN A 148 9.30 31.64 10.05
N ASN A 149 9.86 30.65 9.35
CA ASN A 149 10.48 29.50 10.00
C ASN A 149 11.93 29.77 10.46
N ARG A 150 12.59 28.75 11.04
CA ARG A 150 13.98 28.86 11.50
C ARG A 150 14.97 29.16 10.37
N SER A 151 14.66 28.75 9.15
CA SER A 151 15.48 28.95 7.95
C SER A 151 15.26 30.32 7.30
N GLN A 152 14.54 31.23 7.97
CA GLN A 152 14.16 32.54 7.45
C GLN A 152 13.23 32.49 6.21
N GLU A 153 12.61 31.35 5.94
CA GLU A 153 11.64 31.19 4.87
C GLU A 153 10.26 31.66 5.34
N ILE A 154 9.60 32.47 4.52
CA ILE A 154 8.23 32.91 4.76
C ILE A 154 7.26 31.83 4.30
N ILE A 155 6.52 31.26 5.25
CA ILE A 155 5.51 30.24 4.97
C ILE A 155 4.10 30.81 4.93
N GLY A 156 3.93 32.04 5.42
CA GLY A 156 2.64 32.70 5.50
C GLY A 156 2.74 34.14 5.96
N VAL A 157 1.59 34.80 6.05
CA VAL A 157 1.45 36.18 6.51
C VAL A 157 0.24 36.27 7.42
N LEU A 158 0.44 36.91 8.58
CA LEU A 158 -0.61 37.25 9.52
C LEU A 158 -0.94 38.73 9.37
N GLN A 159 -2.20 39.06 9.14
CA GLN A 159 -2.68 40.43 9.03
C GLN A 159 -3.72 40.69 10.12
N LEU A 160 -3.54 41.78 10.88
CA LEU A 160 -4.45 42.26 11.91
C LEU A 160 -4.94 43.66 11.52
N ILE A 161 -6.23 43.91 11.74
CA ILE A 161 -6.91 45.11 11.29
C ILE A 161 -7.65 45.75 12.46
N ASN A 162 -7.57 47.08 12.52
CA ASN A 162 -8.28 47.95 13.46
C ASN A 162 -8.07 47.54 14.92
N ARG A 163 -6.94 47.98 15.50
CA ARG A 163 -6.72 47.84 16.93
C ARG A 163 -7.67 48.76 17.69
N LYS A 164 -8.51 48.16 18.51
CA LYS A 164 -9.51 48.86 19.31
C LYS A 164 -8.89 49.41 20.60
N ILE A 165 -9.45 50.51 21.10
CA ILE A 165 -9.16 51.00 22.46
C ILE A 165 -9.80 50.07 23.50
N ASN A 166 -10.98 49.52 23.18
CA ASN A 166 -11.71 48.56 24.01
C ASN A 166 -12.04 47.31 23.18
N SER A 167 -11.69 46.13 23.67
CA SER A 167 -11.90 44.85 22.98
C SER A 167 -13.36 44.59 22.61
N ASN A 168 -14.30 45.00 23.47
CA ASN A 168 -15.73 44.74 23.29
C ASN A 168 -16.44 45.76 22.39
N ALA A 169 -15.72 46.75 21.87
CA ALA A 169 -16.30 47.75 20.99
C ALA A 169 -16.61 47.16 19.62
N VAL A 170 -17.81 47.44 19.11
CA VAL A 170 -18.22 47.12 17.74
C VAL A 170 -18.00 48.35 16.86
N LEU A 171 -17.23 48.19 15.80
CA LEU A 171 -16.88 49.27 14.88
C LEU A 171 -17.99 49.47 13.84
N THR A 172 -18.33 50.74 13.62
CA THR A 172 -19.26 51.21 12.61
C THR A 172 -18.65 52.40 11.87
N ALA A 173 -19.20 52.76 10.72
CA ALA A 173 -18.71 53.88 9.91
C ALA A 173 -18.64 55.23 10.66
N ASN A 174 -19.39 55.38 11.76
CA ASN A 174 -19.49 56.64 12.50
C ASN A 174 -18.60 56.70 13.75
N ASN A 175 -18.18 55.57 14.31
CA ASN A 175 -17.42 55.53 15.57
C ASN A 175 -15.96 55.12 15.41
N PHE A 176 -15.52 54.77 14.19
CA PHE A 176 -14.19 54.21 13.97
C PHE A 176 -13.04 55.16 14.35
N GLN A 177 -13.20 56.48 14.16
CA GLN A 177 -12.15 57.46 14.48
C GLN A 177 -11.88 57.61 15.98
N GLU A 178 -12.89 57.35 16.81
CA GLU A 178 -12.79 57.51 18.27
C GLU A 178 -12.38 56.22 18.98
N LEU A 179 -12.50 55.07 18.30
CA LEU A 179 -12.35 53.75 18.91
C LEU A 179 -11.12 52.96 18.42
N ILE A 180 -10.40 53.47 17.42
CA ILE A 180 -9.21 52.83 16.84
C ILE A 180 -7.94 53.55 17.30
N GLN A 181 -6.89 52.78 17.55
CA GLN A 181 -5.54 53.28 17.86
C GLN A 181 -4.47 52.55 17.03
N PRO A 182 -3.30 53.15 16.77
CA PRO A 182 -2.20 52.47 16.09
C PRO A 182 -1.66 51.28 16.90
N TYR A 183 -1.05 50.31 16.23
CA TYR A 183 -0.31 49.24 16.90
C TYR A 183 1.03 49.78 17.44
N SER A 184 1.34 49.45 18.68
CA SER A 184 2.61 49.75 19.33
C SER A 184 3.70 48.75 18.88
N GLN A 185 4.96 49.14 19.04
CA GLN A 185 6.10 48.25 18.80
C GLN A 185 6.08 47.02 19.71
N TRP A 186 5.42 47.10 20.87
CA TRP A 186 5.33 45.99 21.80
C TRP A 186 4.37 44.92 21.27
N GLU A 187 3.19 45.29 20.77
CA GLU A 187 2.27 44.33 20.14
C GLU A 187 2.91 43.71 18.89
N GLU A 188 3.58 44.53 18.07
CA GLU A 188 4.30 44.05 16.89
C GLU A 188 5.31 42.97 17.26
N ARG A 189 6.11 43.17 18.31
CA ARG A 189 7.10 42.18 18.79
C ARG A 189 6.45 40.90 19.30
N ILE A 190 5.39 41.00 20.10
CA ILE A 190 4.75 39.81 20.70
C ILE A 190 4.04 38.99 19.63
N VAL A 191 3.26 39.63 18.77
CA VAL A 191 2.57 38.93 17.69
C VAL A 191 3.56 38.39 16.66
N SER A 192 4.69 39.07 16.40
CA SER A 192 5.76 38.52 15.56
C SER A 192 6.35 37.22 16.14
N SER A 193 6.54 37.15 17.46
CA SER A 193 6.95 35.91 18.14
C SER A 193 5.89 34.81 17.98
N LEU A 194 4.61 35.15 18.14
CA LEU A 194 3.51 34.21 17.96
C LEU A 194 3.40 33.72 16.50
N ALA A 195 3.53 34.61 15.53
CA ALA A 195 3.55 34.30 14.10
C ALA A 195 4.71 33.38 13.73
N SER A 196 5.87 33.52 14.39
CA SER A 196 7.03 32.65 14.20
C SER A 196 6.81 31.26 14.83
N GLN A 197 6.21 31.17 16.01
CA GLN A 197 5.85 29.87 16.64
C GLN A 197 4.81 29.13 15.80
N ALA A 198 3.78 29.85 15.36
CA ALA A 198 2.81 29.37 14.40
C ALA A 198 3.48 28.83 13.13
N ALA A 199 4.46 29.56 12.60
CA ALA A 199 5.18 29.13 11.41
C ALA A 199 5.87 27.77 11.61
N ILE A 200 6.58 27.60 12.72
CA ILE A 200 7.27 26.35 13.06
C ILE A 200 6.27 25.18 13.19
N SER A 201 5.13 25.38 13.85
CA SER A 201 4.10 24.34 13.99
C SER A 201 3.49 23.93 12.64
N ILE A 202 3.21 24.89 11.76
CA ILE A 202 2.69 24.61 10.41
C ILE A 202 3.71 23.83 9.58
N GLU A 203 4.98 24.25 9.60
CA GLU A 203 6.07 23.55 8.90
C GLU A 203 6.22 22.11 9.43
N ARG A 204 6.15 21.90 10.75
CA ARG A 204 6.20 20.57 11.36
C ARG A 204 5.07 19.68 10.84
N ASN A 205 3.83 20.18 10.85
CA ASN A 205 2.67 19.41 10.38
C ASN A 205 2.81 19.07 8.88
N HIS A 206 3.27 20.02 8.07
CA HIS A 206 3.49 19.77 6.64
C HIS A 206 4.64 18.77 6.39
N LEU A 207 5.73 18.85 7.16
CA LEU A 207 6.82 17.89 7.09
C LEU A 207 6.34 16.48 7.47
N GLN A 208 5.53 16.36 8.53
CA GLN A 208 4.94 15.09 8.93
C GLN A 208 4.05 14.50 7.83
N GLU A 209 3.14 15.31 7.27
CA GLU A 209 2.28 14.89 6.15
C GLU A 209 3.09 14.45 4.93
N ASN A 210 4.15 15.20 4.58
CA ASN A 210 5.03 14.87 3.48
C ASN A 210 5.80 13.55 3.70
N ILE A 211 6.25 13.29 4.93
CA ILE A 211 6.89 12.02 5.30
C ILE A 211 5.88 10.87 5.17
N GLU A 212 4.65 11.05 5.63
CA GLU A 212 3.60 10.04 5.51
C GLU A 212 3.25 9.76 4.04
N ASN A 213 3.10 10.79 3.22
CA ASN A 213 2.85 10.67 1.78
C ASN A 213 4.00 10.00 1.04
N LEU A 214 5.24 10.35 1.37
CA LEU A 214 6.43 9.72 0.79
C LEU A 214 6.48 8.24 1.15
N PHE A 215 6.21 7.90 2.41
CA PHE A 215 6.18 6.53 2.88
C PHE A 215 5.06 5.72 2.20
N GLU A 216 3.83 6.24 2.14
CA GLU A 216 2.72 5.63 1.39
C GLU A 216 3.08 5.39 -0.08
N GLY A 217 3.66 6.39 -0.73
CA GLY A 217 4.11 6.29 -2.12
C GLY A 217 5.16 5.18 -2.31
N PHE A 218 6.12 5.09 -1.39
CA PHE A 218 7.15 4.05 -1.40
C PHE A 218 6.56 2.64 -1.21
N VAL A 219 5.62 2.47 -0.26
CA VAL A 219 4.94 1.18 -0.04
C VAL A 219 4.18 0.77 -1.29
N LYS A 220 3.38 1.66 -1.88
CA LYS A 220 2.61 1.37 -3.10
C LYS A 220 3.52 1.00 -4.28
N ALA A 221 4.60 1.75 -4.50
CA ALA A 221 5.57 1.45 -5.55
C ALA A 221 6.25 0.08 -5.33
N SER A 222 6.55 -0.25 -4.07
CA SER A 222 7.14 -1.54 -3.68
C SER A 222 6.19 -2.71 -4.00
N VAL A 223 4.92 -2.59 -3.63
CA VAL A 223 3.89 -3.59 -3.94
C VAL A 223 3.76 -3.77 -5.46
N GLN A 224 3.63 -2.68 -6.21
CA GLN A 224 3.52 -2.74 -7.67
C GLN A 224 4.73 -3.41 -8.35
N ALA A 225 5.94 -3.22 -7.82
CA ALA A 225 7.14 -3.85 -8.36
C ALA A 225 7.14 -5.39 -8.21
N ILE A 226 6.53 -5.92 -7.15
CA ILE A 226 6.40 -7.37 -6.93
C ILE A 226 5.28 -7.94 -7.79
N GLU A 227 4.14 -7.26 -7.84
CA GLU A 227 3.00 -7.66 -8.66
C GLU A 227 3.36 -7.70 -10.17
N ALA A 228 4.31 -6.86 -10.60
CA ALA A 228 4.84 -6.93 -11.97
C ALA A 228 5.61 -8.23 -12.28
N ARG A 229 6.21 -8.88 -11.27
CA ARG A 229 6.90 -10.18 -11.43
C ARG A 229 5.98 -11.38 -11.29
N ASP A 230 4.87 -11.24 -10.56
CA ASP A 230 3.87 -12.28 -10.37
C ASP A 230 2.49 -11.75 -10.76
N GLN A 231 2.09 -11.99 -12.02
CA GLN A 231 0.79 -11.60 -12.55
C GLN A 231 -0.39 -12.12 -11.71
N CYS A 232 -0.22 -13.19 -10.93
CA CYS A 232 -1.27 -13.71 -10.05
C CYS A 232 -1.49 -12.88 -8.79
N THR A 233 -0.63 -11.90 -8.50
CA THR A 233 -0.72 -11.04 -7.30
C THR A 233 -1.24 -9.64 -7.59
N SER A 234 -1.63 -9.32 -8.83
CA SER A 234 -2.10 -7.98 -9.19
C SER A 234 -3.30 -7.53 -8.33
N GLY A 235 -3.08 -6.51 -7.50
CA GLY A 235 -4.06 -5.99 -6.54
C GLY A 235 -4.37 -6.91 -5.35
N HIS A 236 -3.72 -8.07 -5.21
CA HIS A 236 -3.91 -9.01 -4.11
C HIS A 236 -3.58 -8.34 -2.77
N SER A 237 -2.40 -7.74 -2.67
CA SER A 237 -1.92 -7.11 -1.43
C SER A 237 -2.88 -6.01 -0.96
N GLU A 238 -3.45 -5.24 -1.89
CA GLU A 238 -4.45 -4.21 -1.57
C GLU A 238 -5.77 -4.79 -1.07
N ARG A 239 -6.26 -5.88 -1.69
CA ARG A 239 -7.50 -6.55 -1.25
C ARG A 239 -7.33 -7.19 0.12
N VAL A 240 -6.22 -7.88 0.36
CA VAL A 240 -5.87 -8.45 1.67
C VAL A 240 -5.79 -7.34 2.72
N ALA A 241 -5.14 -6.22 2.42
CA ALA A 241 -5.08 -5.09 3.35
C ALA A 241 -6.47 -4.51 3.67
N LYS A 242 -7.35 -4.34 2.68
CA LYS A 242 -8.73 -3.87 2.89
C LYS A 242 -9.55 -4.82 3.77
N LEU A 243 -9.51 -6.12 3.46
CA LEU A 243 -10.19 -7.16 4.24
C LEU A 243 -9.67 -7.22 5.68
N THR A 244 -8.35 -7.17 5.85
CA THR A 244 -7.70 -7.23 7.17
C THR A 244 -8.08 -6.01 8.02
N VAL A 245 -8.02 -4.81 7.46
CA VAL A 245 -8.41 -3.56 8.14
C VAL A 245 -9.88 -3.60 8.53
N SER A 246 -10.76 -3.98 7.62
CA SER A 246 -12.19 -4.07 7.88
C SER A 246 -12.50 -5.08 8.98
N LEU A 247 -11.85 -6.26 8.99
CA LEU A 247 -12.03 -7.22 10.07
C LEU A 247 -11.53 -6.68 11.42
N CYS A 248 -10.39 -5.99 11.48
CA CYS A 248 -9.92 -5.35 12.71
C CYS A 248 -10.89 -4.27 13.22
N GLN A 249 -11.49 -3.49 12.32
CA GLN A 249 -12.52 -2.50 12.68
C GLN A 249 -13.78 -3.16 13.21
N GLU A 250 -14.23 -4.26 12.62
CA GLU A 250 -15.36 -5.04 13.13
C GLU A 250 -15.09 -5.63 14.52
N VAL A 251 -13.85 -6.09 14.79
CA VAL A 251 -13.44 -6.56 16.12
C VAL A 251 -13.63 -5.47 17.18
N ASN A 252 -13.32 -4.21 16.88
CA ASN A 252 -13.51 -3.09 17.81
C ASN A 252 -14.97 -2.83 18.20
N THR A 253 -15.94 -3.31 17.40
CA THR A 253 -17.37 -3.15 17.70
C THR A 253 -17.90 -4.20 18.68
N ILE A 254 -17.10 -5.24 18.99
CA ILE A 254 -17.52 -6.37 19.80
C ILE A 254 -17.52 -6.01 21.29
N THR A 255 -18.68 -6.19 21.93
CA THR A 255 -18.90 -5.87 23.35
C THR A 255 -19.08 -7.11 24.24
N SER A 256 -19.10 -8.31 23.66
CA SER A 256 -19.27 -9.57 24.40
C SER A 256 -18.65 -10.76 23.64
N GLY A 257 -18.43 -11.89 24.33
CA GLY A 257 -17.87 -13.09 23.72
C GLY A 257 -16.34 -13.14 23.69
N PRO A 258 -15.74 -14.08 22.94
CA PRO A 258 -14.31 -14.39 23.00
C PRO A 258 -13.40 -13.28 22.45
N LEU A 259 -13.94 -12.36 21.66
CA LEU A 259 -13.19 -11.26 21.04
C LEU A 259 -13.28 -9.93 21.81
N TRP A 260 -14.10 -9.83 22.86
CA TRP A 260 -14.32 -8.58 23.61
C TRP A 260 -13.01 -7.98 24.18
N GLY A 261 -12.06 -8.81 24.60
CA GLY A 261 -10.78 -8.33 25.14
C GLY A 261 -9.80 -7.79 24.09
N VAL A 262 -10.15 -7.84 22.79
CA VAL A 262 -9.29 -7.42 21.69
C VAL A 262 -9.79 -6.10 21.13
N SER A 263 -8.91 -5.10 21.08
CA SER A 263 -9.19 -3.84 20.40
C SER A 263 -7.92 -3.29 19.74
N PHE A 264 -8.11 -2.52 18.67
CA PHE A 264 -7.08 -1.91 17.87
C PHE A 264 -7.30 -0.41 17.81
N ASN A 265 -6.30 0.38 18.18
CA ASN A 265 -6.34 1.82 17.96
C ASN A 265 -6.00 2.16 16.49
N GLU A 266 -6.22 3.40 16.07
CA GLU A 266 -5.94 3.87 14.70
C GLU A 266 -4.50 3.59 14.24
N GLN A 267 -3.52 3.69 15.14
CA GLN A 267 -2.12 3.42 14.80
C GLN A 267 -1.89 1.93 14.54
N GLN A 268 -2.47 1.04 15.34
CA GLN A 268 -2.42 -0.41 15.12
C GLN A 268 -3.15 -0.82 13.85
N ILE A 269 -4.27 -0.18 13.51
CA ILE A 269 -4.96 -0.41 12.23
C ILE A 269 -4.05 -0.01 11.06
N LYS A 270 -3.37 1.14 11.14
CA LYS A 270 -2.39 1.59 10.14
C LYS A 270 -1.20 0.61 10.03
N GLU A 271 -0.70 0.12 11.16
CA GLU A 271 0.37 -0.88 11.23
C GLU A 271 -0.02 -2.19 10.53
N VAL A 272 -1.20 -2.72 10.84
CA VAL A 272 -1.75 -3.93 10.20
C VAL A 272 -1.94 -3.73 8.71
N ARG A 273 -2.43 -2.56 8.28
CA ARG A 273 -2.58 -2.24 6.86
C ARG A 273 -1.24 -2.33 6.11
N TYR A 274 -0.17 -1.74 6.65
CA TYR A 274 1.14 -1.81 6.00
C TYR A 274 1.74 -3.22 6.04
N ALA A 275 1.56 -3.95 7.14
CA ALA A 275 1.97 -5.35 7.21
C ALA A 275 1.28 -6.19 6.14
N ALA A 276 -0.03 -6.02 5.96
CA ALA A 276 -0.79 -6.69 4.91
C ALA A 276 -0.39 -6.26 3.50
N LEU A 277 -0.03 -5.00 3.27
CA LEU A 277 0.49 -4.58 1.96
C LEU A 277 1.85 -5.20 1.63
N LEU A 278 2.70 -5.39 2.64
CA LEU A 278 4.10 -5.81 2.45
C LEU A 278 4.36 -7.29 2.76
N HIS A 279 3.34 -8.07 3.16
CA HIS A 279 3.51 -9.45 3.66
C HIS A 279 4.25 -10.34 2.66
N ASP A 280 3.97 -10.14 1.38
CA ASP A 280 4.48 -10.92 0.26
C ASP A 280 5.75 -10.35 -0.39
N PHE A 281 6.36 -9.30 0.21
CA PHE A 281 7.46 -8.58 -0.41
C PHE A 281 8.66 -9.47 -0.77
N GLY A 282 8.93 -10.48 0.05
CA GLY A 282 10.02 -11.43 -0.11
C GLY A 282 9.89 -12.36 -1.31
N LYS A 283 8.77 -12.35 -2.05
CA LYS A 283 8.66 -13.06 -3.34
C LYS A 283 9.70 -12.57 -4.35
N ILE A 284 10.23 -11.35 -4.17
CA ILE A 284 11.36 -10.84 -4.96
C ILE A 284 12.61 -11.73 -4.87
N GLY A 285 12.80 -12.44 -3.76
CA GLY A 285 13.91 -13.37 -3.54
C GLY A 285 13.70 -14.77 -4.13
N VAL A 286 12.50 -15.08 -4.64
CA VAL A 286 12.18 -16.39 -5.22
C VAL A 286 12.56 -16.42 -6.71
N PRO A 287 13.20 -17.50 -7.21
CA PRO A 287 13.47 -17.66 -8.64
C PRO A 287 12.19 -17.62 -9.48
N GLU A 288 12.21 -16.84 -10.56
CA GLU A 288 11.04 -16.62 -11.42
C GLU A 288 10.50 -17.91 -12.05
N ALA A 289 11.39 -18.81 -12.47
CA ALA A 289 11.01 -20.11 -13.03
C ALA A 289 10.17 -20.94 -12.04
N ILE A 290 10.45 -20.84 -10.73
CA ILE A 290 9.69 -21.54 -9.69
C ILE A 290 8.36 -20.82 -9.43
N LEU A 291 8.39 -19.49 -9.34
CA LEU A 291 7.22 -18.66 -9.05
C LEU A 291 6.12 -18.79 -10.12
N THR A 292 6.52 -18.89 -11.39
CA THR A 292 5.62 -18.98 -12.55
C THR A 292 5.30 -20.42 -12.96
N LYS A 293 5.83 -21.42 -12.25
CA LYS A 293 5.67 -22.85 -12.58
C LYS A 293 4.20 -23.25 -12.45
N ARG A 294 3.58 -23.68 -13.56
CA ARG A 294 2.14 -24.00 -13.64
C ARG A 294 1.85 -25.51 -13.59
N LYS A 295 2.70 -26.30 -14.23
CA LYS A 295 2.64 -27.78 -14.29
C LYS A 295 3.79 -28.39 -13.48
N LYS A 296 3.82 -29.72 -13.33
CA LYS A 296 4.87 -30.40 -12.55
C LYS A 296 6.26 -30.28 -13.19
N LEU A 297 6.33 -30.23 -14.52
CA LEU A 297 7.54 -29.97 -15.31
C LEU A 297 7.59 -28.52 -15.77
N TYR A 298 8.79 -28.03 -16.02
CA TYR A 298 9.00 -26.78 -16.76
C TYR A 298 8.62 -26.96 -18.24
N GLU A 299 8.27 -25.87 -18.91
CA GLU A 299 7.88 -25.88 -20.33
C GLU A 299 8.99 -26.45 -21.23
N GLU A 300 10.21 -25.94 -21.05
CA GLU A 300 11.42 -26.42 -21.75
C GLU A 300 11.69 -27.92 -21.53
N GLN A 301 11.39 -28.44 -20.33
CA GLN A 301 11.55 -29.86 -20.04
C GLN A 301 10.52 -30.73 -20.77
N LEU A 302 9.26 -30.26 -20.84
CA LEU A 302 8.21 -30.97 -21.55
C LEU A 302 8.52 -31.04 -23.05
N GLU A 303 8.98 -29.93 -23.64
CA GLU A 303 9.45 -29.88 -25.04
C GLU A 303 10.60 -30.86 -25.27
N LEU A 304 11.59 -30.91 -24.37
CA LEU A 304 12.70 -31.83 -24.48
C LEU A 304 12.25 -33.30 -24.43
N ILE A 305 11.30 -33.63 -23.56
CA ILE A 305 10.72 -34.98 -23.50
C ILE A 305 9.98 -35.28 -24.82
N GLU A 306 9.19 -34.34 -25.36
CA GLU A 306 8.51 -34.51 -26.65
C GLU A 306 9.51 -34.82 -27.79
N GLN A 307 10.66 -34.15 -27.80
CA GLN A 307 11.73 -34.45 -28.76
C GLN A 307 12.28 -35.86 -28.58
N ARG A 308 12.48 -36.34 -27.35
CA ARG A 308 12.92 -37.73 -27.10
C ARG A 308 11.90 -38.76 -27.60
N PHE A 309 10.61 -38.51 -27.40
CA PHE A 309 9.54 -39.36 -27.95
C PHE A 309 9.53 -39.35 -29.49
N SER A 310 9.74 -38.19 -30.10
CA SER A 310 9.83 -38.04 -31.55
C SER A 310 11.02 -38.80 -32.14
N VAL A 311 12.19 -38.71 -31.49
CA VAL A 311 13.38 -39.49 -31.87
C VAL A 311 13.13 -40.98 -31.67
N ALA A 312 12.59 -41.41 -30.53
CA ALA A 312 12.26 -42.82 -30.28
C ALA A 312 11.33 -43.40 -31.36
N ARG A 313 10.31 -42.66 -31.77
CA ARG A 313 9.43 -43.07 -32.88
C ARG A 313 10.20 -43.19 -34.19
N ARG A 314 11.02 -42.20 -34.54
CA ARG A 314 11.84 -42.25 -35.77
C ARG A 314 12.84 -43.40 -35.76
N THR A 315 13.44 -43.70 -34.61
CA THR A 315 14.33 -44.85 -34.42
C THR A 315 13.58 -46.15 -34.66
N LEU A 316 12.36 -46.33 -34.11
CA LEU A 316 11.54 -47.52 -34.39
C LEU A 316 11.23 -47.66 -35.89
N GLU A 317 10.70 -46.61 -36.52
CA GLU A 317 10.39 -46.63 -37.96
C GLU A 317 11.62 -47.03 -38.80
N MET A 318 12.79 -46.48 -38.47
CA MET A 318 14.05 -46.79 -39.13
C MET A 318 14.50 -48.24 -38.89
N GLU A 319 14.47 -48.74 -37.65
CA GLU A 319 14.91 -50.10 -37.31
C GLU A 319 14.02 -51.15 -38.01
N TYR A 320 12.71 -50.95 -38.04
CA TYR A 320 11.77 -51.83 -38.76
C TYR A 320 11.97 -51.73 -40.28
N ALA A 321 12.16 -50.53 -40.84
CA ALA A 321 12.44 -50.36 -42.27
C ALA A 321 13.75 -51.05 -42.69
N GLN A 322 14.82 -50.93 -41.89
CA GLN A 322 16.08 -51.63 -42.12
C GLN A 322 15.92 -53.15 -42.02
N THR A 323 15.10 -53.64 -41.08
CA THR A 323 14.80 -55.07 -40.93
C THR A 323 14.04 -55.60 -42.14
N LYS A 324 13.01 -54.89 -42.61
CA LYS A 324 12.28 -55.22 -43.84
C LYS A 324 13.20 -55.21 -45.07
N TYR A 325 14.05 -54.19 -45.20
CA TYR A 325 15.03 -54.10 -46.29
C TYR A 325 15.99 -55.29 -46.31
N LYS A 326 16.51 -55.69 -45.14
CA LYS A 326 17.36 -56.89 -45.01
C LYS A 326 16.61 -58.16 -45.41
N GLN A 327 15.34 -58.32 -45.01
CA GLN A 327 14.52 -59.47 -45.41
C GLN A 327 14.27 -59.50 -46.93
N LEU A 328 14.01 -58.34 -47.55
CA LEU A 328 13.84 -58.21 -49.00
C LEU A 328 15.14 -58.57 -49.77
N LEU A 329 16.30 -58.06 -49.33
CA LEU A 329 17.60 -58.41 -49.92
C LEU A 329 17.92 -59.91 -49.80
N GLY A 330 17.63 -60.51 -48.64
CA GLY A 330 17.81 -61.95 -48.43
C GLY A 330 16.89 -62.80 -49.31
N HIS A 331 15.70 -62.32 -49.65
CA HIS A 331 14.78 -63.03 -50.52
C HIS A 331 15.12 -62.87 -52.02
N LEU A 332 15.74 -61.75 -52.41
CA LEU A 332 16.21 -61.54 -53.79
C LEU A 332 17.36 -62.50 -54.19
N SER A 333 17.99 -63.18 -53.24
CA SER A 333 19.01 -64.21 -53.50
C SER A 333 18.44 -65.61 -53.76
N ASP A 334 17.14 -65.84 -53.49
CA ASP A 334 16.43 -67.12 -53.58
C ASP A 334 15.42 -67.20 -54.76
N ILE A 335 15.53 -66.31 -55.77
CA ILE A 335 14.57 -66.18 -56.89
C ILE A 335 14.71 -67.34 -57.91
N SER A 336 14.43 -68.57 -57.48
CA SER A 336 14.24 -69.71 -58.38
C SER A 336 12.83 -70.33 -58.29
N GLN A 337 11.90 -69.77 -57.52
CA GLN A 337 10.54 -70.32 -57.41
C GLN A 337 9.45 -69.26 -57.61
N GLN A 338 8.59 -69.53 -58.60
CA GLN A 338 7.39 -68.76 -58.91
C GLN A 338 6.37 -68.90 -57.77
N HIS A 339 6.32 -67.92 -56.87
CA HIS A 339 5.26 -67.83 -55.88
C HIS A 339 4.12 -66.94 -56.39
N THR A 340 2.90 -67.45 -56.33
CA THR A 340 1.66 -66.68 -56.54
C THR A 340 1.41 -65.74 -55.35
N GLN A 341 0.81 -64.59 -55.62
CA GLN A 341 0.59 -63.49 -54.68
C GLN A 341 -0.18 -63.87 -53.40
N GLU A 342 -0.94 -64.96 -53.41
CA GLU A 342 -1.87 -65.33 -52.32
C GLU A 342 -1.24 -66.16 -51.19
N ASN A 343 0.02 -66.60 -51.27
CA ASN A 343 0.62 -67.41 -50.19
C ASN A 343 2.15 -67.24 -50.06
N CYS A 344 2.62 -65.99 -50.14
CA CYS A 344 4.04 -65.67 -50.04
C CYS A 344 4.49 -65.52 -48.56
N PRO A 345 5.39 -66.37 -48.05
CA PRO A 345 5.86 -66.30 -46.65
C PRO A 345 6.60 -65.00 -46.32
N LEU A 346 7.21 -64.34 -47.31
CA LEU A 346 7.87 -63.04 -47.13
C LEU A 346 6.84 -61.92 -46.93
N CYS A 347 5.77 -61.90 -47.73
CA CYS A 347 4.70 -60.91 -47.58
C CYS A 347 4.10 -60.98 -46.17
N GLN A 348 3.84 -62.19 -45.68
CA GLN A 348 3.32 -62.40 -44.33
C GLN A 348 4.30 -61.95 -43.22
N LYS A 349 5.61 -62.12 -43.42
CA LYS A 349 6.63 -61.59 -42.49
C LYS A 349 6.68 -60.06 -42.50
N ILE A 350 6.56 -59.42 -43.67
CA ILE A 350 6.55 -57.96 -43.78
C ILE A 350 5.28 -57.39 -43.12
N GLU A 351 4.12 -57.99 -43.37
CA GLU A 351 2.85 -57.63 -42.72
C GLU A 351 2.93 -57.75 -41.19
N ASN A 352 3.54 -58.84 -40.68
CA ASN A 352 3.77 -58.98 -39.24
C ASN A 352 4.67 -57.87 -38.69
N LEU A 353 5.75 -57.51 -39.40
CA LEU A 353 6.62 -56.39 -39.01
C LEU A 353 5.90 -55.04 -39.04
N ASP A 354 4.94 -54.84 -39.96
CA ASP A 354 4.06 -53.67 -39.96
C ASP A 354 3.17 -53.62 -38.72
N LEU A 355 2.52 -54.73 -38.38
CA LEU A 355 1.66 -54.84 -37.19
C LEU A 355 2.45 -54.63 -35.88
N GLU A 356 3.66 -55.19 -35.79
CA GLU A 356 4.56 -54.99 -34.66
C GLU A 356 5.00 -53.52 -34.51
N LEU A 357 5.34 -52.85 -35.63
CA LEU A 357 5.68 -51.43 -35.64
C LEU A 357 4.49 -50.57 -35.21
N GLU A 358 3.29 -50.81 -35.75
CA GLU A 358 2.07 -50.10 -35.35
C GLU A 358 1.79 -50.25 -33.86
N THR A 359 1.95 -51.46 -33.33
CA THR A 359 1.78 -51.75 -31.90
C THR A 359 2.82 -50.99 -31.05
N ALA A 360 4.08 -50.95 -31.49
CA ALA A 360 5.14 -50.25 -30.78
C ALA A 360 4.94 -48.72 -30.79
N ILE A 361 4.50 -48.15 -31.92
CA ILE A 361 4.16 -46.73 -32.05
C ILE A 361 2.95 -46.39 -31.17
N ALA A 362 1.91 -47.21 -31.17
CA ALA A 362 0.74 -47.03 -30.31
C ALA A 362 1.12 -47.04 -28.82
N LYS A 363 2.05 -47.92 -28.43
CA LYS A 363 2.61 -47.96 -27.07
C LYS A 363 3.36 -46.67 -26.71
N LEU A 364 4.21 -46.15 -27.60
CA LEU A 364 4.87 -44.85 -27.40
C LEU A 364 3.86 -43.72 -27.28
N HIS A 365 2.82 -43.70 -28.10
CA HIS A 365 1.77 -42.69 -28.00
C HIS A 365 1.06 -42.74 -26.63
N ASN A 366 0.74 -43.94 -26.13
CA ASN A 366 0.16 -44.10 -24.81
C ASN A 366 1.10 -43.58 -23.69
N TYR A 367 2.40 -43.89 -23.78
CA TYR A 367 3.38 -43.36 -22.83
C TYR A 367 3.46 -41.83 -22.85
N TRP A 368 3.33 -41.20 -24.01
CA TRP A 368 3.26 -39.74 -24.11
C TRP A 368 2.02 -39.18 -23.40
N GLN A 369 0.85 -39.81 -23.59
CA GLN A 369 -0.38 -39.40 -22.89
C GLN A 369 -0.27 -39.56 -21.37
N ILE A 370 0.42 -40.59 -20.89
CA ILE A 370 0.71 -40.78 -19.46
C ILE A 370 1.56 -39.63 -18.92
N VAL A 371 2.60 -39.22 -19.65
CA VAL A 371 3.46 -38.07 -19.25
C VAL A 371 2.64 -36.78 -19.20
N LEU A 372 1.82 -36.49 -20.22
CA LEU A 372 0.97 -35.31 -20.25
C LEU A 372 -0.03 -35.28 -19.08
N THR A 373 -0.68 -36.41 -18.80
CA THR A 373 -1.63 -36.54 -17.70
C THR A 373 -0.95 -36.38 -16.35
N ALA A 374 0.22 -37.00 -16.17
CA ALA A 374 1.01 -36.90 -14.94
C ALA A 374 1.56 -35.49 -14.69
N ASN A 375 1.78 -34.71 -15.74
CA ASN A 375 2.29 -33.34 -15.64
C ASN A 375 1.25 -32.35 -15.07
N GLU A 376 -0.04 -32.70 -15.09
CA GLU A 376 -1.09 -31.87 -14.50
C GLU A 376 -1.01 -31.87 -12.95
N PRO A 377 -1.27 -30.73 -12.28
CA PRO A 377 -1.14 -30.56 -10.84
C PRO A 377 -2.29 -31.21 -10.05
N THR A 378 -2.54 -32.49 -10.31
CA THR A 378 -3.61 -33.29 -9.70
C THR A 378 -3.03 -34.24 -8.64
N ILE A 379 -3.91 -34.76 -7.79
CA ILE A 379 -3.52 -35.75 -6.77
C ILE A 379 -3.07 -37.01 -7.50
N THR A 380 -1.82 -37.42 -7.27
CA THR A 380 -1.26 -38.59 -7.94
C THR A 380 -1.61 -39.84 -7.15
N THR A 381 -2.31 -40.78 -7.78
CA THR A 381 -2.66 -42.09 -7.19
C THR A 381 -1.60 -43.15 -7.54
N GLU A 382 -1.70 -44.36 -6.96
CA GLU A 382 -0.69 -45.42 -7.16
C GLU A 382 -0.61 -45.92 -8.61
N GLU A 383 -1.72 -45.94 -9.34
CA GLU A 383 -1.77 -46.46 -10.72
C GLU A 383 -0.97 -45.60 -11.72
N PRO A 384 -1.12 -44.26 -11.78
CA PRO A 384 -0.27 -43.38 -12.57
C PRO A 384 1.23 -43.55 -12.29
N LEU A 385 1.62 -43.77 -11.03
CA LEU A 385 3.03 -43.98 -10.65
C LEU A 385 3.60 -45.28 -11.23
N LYS A 386 2.80 -46.36 -11.26
CA LYS A 386 3.21 -47.63 -11.91
C LYS A 386 3.40 -47.44 -13.41
N GLN A 387 2.50 -46.71 -14.07
CA GLN A 387 2.60 -46.42 -15.49
C GLN A 387 3.85 -45.58 -15.81
N LEU A 388 4.12 -44.53 -15.04
CA LEU A 388 5.32 -43.71 -15.21
C LEU A 388 6.62 -44.50 -15.01
N LYS A 389 6.66 -45.46 -14.08
CA LYS A 389 7.81 -46.37 -13.94
C LYS A 389 8.07 -47.18 -15.21
N GLN A 390 7.02 -47.58 -15.93
CA GLN A 390 7.19 -48.26 -17.22
C GLN A 390 7.75 -47.33 -18.29
N VAL A 391 7.34 -46.05 -18.28
CA VAL A 391 7.90 -45.02 -19.19
C VAL A 391 9.39 -44.81 -18.92
N LEU A 392 9.79 -44.72 -17.64
CA LEU A 392 11.19 -44.57 -17.23
C LEU A 392 12.07 -45.75 -17.68
N LEU A 393 11.54 -46.97 -17.60
CA LEU A 393 12.23 -48.20 -18.00
C LEU A 393 12.30 -48.39 -19.52
N TYR A 394 11.48 -47.68 -20.29
CA TYR A 394 11.53 -47.77 -21.74
C TYR A 394 12.76 -47.03 -22.28
N THR A 395 13.55 -47.74 -23.07
CA THR A 395 14.78 -47.23 -23.68
C THR A 395 14.71 -47.24 -25.20
N TYR A 396 15.36 -46.27 -25.83
CA TYR A 396 15.52 -46.18 -27.28
C TYR A 396 16.98 -45.86 -27.62
N LYS A 397 17.39 -46.09 -28.87
CA LYS A 397 18.68 -45.63 -29.38
C LYS A 397 18.53 -44.23 -29.95
N ASP A 398 19.38 -43.32 -29.50
CA ASP A 398 19.42 -41.97 -30.05
C ASP A 398 20.15 -41.90 -31.41
N ILE A 399 20.36 -40.68 -31.90
CA ILE A 399 21.02 -40.40 -33.17
C ILE A 399 22.47 -40.90 -33.24
N ASP A 400 23.15 -41.02 -32.10
CA ASP A 400 24.52 -41.50 -31.98
C ASP A 400 24.57 -43.01 -31.66
N GLY A 401 23.41 -43.66 -31.57
CA GLY A 401 23.27 -45.07 -31.21
C GLY A 401 23.36 -45.35 -29.70
N GLN A 402 23.36 -44.31 -28.86
CA GLN A 402 23.38 -44.48 -27.41
C GLN A 402 22.00 -44.86 -26.88
N ILE A 403 21.97 -45.76 -25.90
CA ILE A 403 20.73 -46.19 -25.25
C ILE A 403 20.33 -45.12 -24.22
N LYS A 404 19.16 -44.51 -24.41
CA LYS A 404 18.60 -43.49 -23.52
C LYS A 404 17.16 -43.86 -23.11
N SER A 405 16.75 -43.40 -21.93
CA SER A 405 15.35 -43.50 -21.47
C SER A 405 14.50 -42.36 -22.05
N LEU A 406 13.18 -42.57 -22.15
CA LEU A 406 12.24 -41.52 -22.59
C LEU A 406 12.19 -40.34 -21.62
N ILE A 407 12.22 -40.64 -20.33
CA ILE A 407 12.26 -39.65 -19.24
C ILE A 407 13.45 -39.93 -18.32
N THR A 408 13.99 -38.89 -17.70
CA THR A 408 15.09 -39.02 -16.73
C THR A 408 14.57 -39.31 -15.32
N PRO A 409 15.43 -39.79 -14.40
CA PRO A 409 15.05 -39.95 -12.99
C PRO A 409 14.60 -38.64 -12.33
N GLU A 410 15.18 -37.51 -12.74
CA GLU A 410 14.84 -36.17 -12.23
C GLU A 410 13.44 -35.74 -12.70
N GLU A 411 13.15 -35.89 -14.00
CA GLU A 411 11.82 -35.62 -14.57
C GLU A 411 10.76 -36.53 -13.94
N MET A 412 11.09 -37.80 -13.70
CA MET A 412 10.23 -38.74 -12.99
C MET A 412 9.92 -38.26 -11.57
N ALA A 413 10.93 -37.78 -10.82
CA ALA A 413 10.72 -37.26 -9.47
C ALA A 413 9.77 -36.05 -9.45
N GLN A 414 9.84 -35.17 -10.46
CA GLN A 414 8.90 -34.06 -10.62
C GLN A 414 7.48 -34.53 -10.96
N LEU A 415 7.33 -35.44 -11.92
CA LEU A 415 6.04 -36.01 -12.32
C LEU A 415 5.37 -36.80 -11.18
N ALA A 416 6.17 -37.41 -10.30
CA ALA A 416 5.71 -38.20 -9.17
C ALA A 416 5.30 -37.37 -7.94
N VAL A 417 5.36 -36.03 -7.99
CA VAL A 417 4.90 -35.17 -6.89
C VAL A 417 3.44 -35.49 -6.54
N PRO A 418 3.12 -35.86 -5.27
CA PRO A 418 1.82 -36.40 -4.91
C PRO A 418 0.69 -35.36 -4.90
N ARG A 419 1.01 -34.10 -4.56
CA ARG A 419 0.05 -32.99 -4.52
C ARG A 419 0.69 -31.69 -4.99
N GLY A 420 0.04 -31.04 -5.95
CA GLY A 420 0.51 -29.78 -6.54
C GLY A 420 1.56 -30.01 -7.63
N ASN A 421 2.30 -28.95 -7.93
CA ASN A 421 3.26 -28.86 -9.04
C ASN A 421 4.71 -28.67 -8.62
N LEU A 422 4.96 -28.52 -7.32
CA LEU A 422 6.26 -28.17 -6.77
C LEU A 422 6.88 -29.38 -6.08
N THR A 423 8.13 -29.65 -6.39
CA THR A 423 8.99 -30.54 -5.62
C THR A 423 9.23 -29.99 -4.21
N PHE A 424 9.81 -30.80 -3.33
CA PHE A 424 10.14 -30.37 -1.97
C PHE A 424 11.06 -29.14 -1.95
N GLU A 425 12.13 -29.15 -2.76
CA GLU A 425 13.08 -28.04 -2.83
C GLU A 425 12.44 -26.77 -3.42
N GLU A 426 11.63 -26.90 -4.47
CA GLU A 426 10.90 -25.76 -5.06
C GLU A 426 9.88 -25.16 -4.10
N ARG A 427 9.16 -26.01 -3.36
CA ARG A 427 8.24 -25.57 -2.31
C ARG A 427 8.98 -24.80 -1.23
N LYS A 428 10.09 -25.33 -0.73
CA LYS A 428 10.94 -24.65 0.27
C LYS A 428 11.46 -23.31 -0.24
N ALA A 429 11.81 -23.22 -1.51
CA ALA A 429 12.21 -21.96 -2.14
C ALA A 429 11.06 -20.95 -2.17
N ILE A 430 9.83 -21.36 -2.46
CA ILE A 430 8.65 -20.49 -2.36
C ILE A 430 8.40 -20.08 -0.90
N GLU A 431 8.34 -21.03 0.03
CA GLU A 431 8.09 -20.76 1.45
C GLU A 431 9.12 -19.79 2.07
N SER A 432 10.34 -19.72 1.52
CA SER A 432 11.37 -18.76 1.94
C SER A 432 10.97 -17.29 1.78
N HIS A 433 9.98 -16.98 0.94
CA HIS A 433 9.51 -15.61 0.73
C HIS A 433 9.09 -14.94 2.04
N VAL A 434 8.49 -15.67 2.98
CA VAL A 434 8.08 -15.13 4.29
C VAL A 434 9.29 -14.65 5.09
N THR A 435 10.37 -15.42 5.04
CA THR A 435 11.63 -15.06 5.70
C THR A 435 12.32 -13.90 4.97
N HIS A 436 12.29 -13.89 3.64
CA HIS A 436 12.81 -12.75 2.87
C HIS A 436 12.03 -11.46 3.14
N SER A 437 10.69 -11.52 3.25
CA SER A 437 9.85 -10.38 3.65
C SER A 437 10.29 -9.86 5.00
N TYR A 438 10.39 -10.73 6.00
CA TYR A 438 10.83 -10.36 7.34
C TYR A 438 12.20 -9.70 7.36
N GLU A 439 13.21 -10.33 6.76
CA GLU A 439 14.59 -9.82 6.74
C GLU A 439 14.70 -8.48 6.00
N PHE A 440 13.89 -8.27 4.96
CA PHE A 440 13.80 -6.98 4.30
C PHE A 440 13.16 -5.92 5.20
N LEU A 441 11.97 -6.21 5.72
CA LEU A 441 11.19 -5.27 6.53
C LEU A 441 11.94 -4.90 7.82
N LYS A 442 12.68 -5.82 8.43
CA LYS A 442 13.48 -5.57 9.63
C LYS A 442 14.60 -4.52 9.43
N ARG A 443 15.03 -4.29 8.19
CA ARG A 443 16.06 -3.28 7.86
C ARG A 443 15.50 -1.86 7.80
N ILE A 444 14.17 -1.71 7.69
CA ILE A 444 13.52 -0.40 7.65
C ILE A 444 13.49 0.17 9.07
N PRO A 445 13.92 1.43 9.29
CA PRO A 445 13.89 2.06 10.60
C PRO A 445 12.47 2.49 10.97
N TRP A 446 11.65 1.53 11.39
CA TRP A 446 10.25 1.76 11.78
C TRP A 446 10.14 2.72 12.97
N THR A 447 9.18 3.64 12.90
CA THR A 447 8.75 4.45 14.04
C THR A 447 8.09 3.55 15.09
N ASN A 448 8.06 3.97 16.36
CA ASN A 448 7.51 3.17 17.47
C ASN A 448 6.11 2.60 17.20
N ASN A 449 5.29 3.32 16.45
CA ASN A 449 3.91 2.95 16.16
C ASN A 449 3.77 1.92 15.01
N LEU A 450 4.87 1.58 14.34
CA LEU A 450 4.93 0.69 13.17
C LEU A 450 5.95 -0.45 13.34
N GLN A 451 6.49 -0.65 14.55
CA GLN A 451 7.59 -1.60 14.80
C GLN A 451 7.19 -3.06 14.64
N GLN A 452 5.90 -3.40 14.72
CA GLN A 452 5.44 -4.78 14.62
C GLN A 452 5.19 -5.21 13.17
N ILE A 453 5.29 -4.31 12.18
CA ILE A 453 5.09 -4.66 10.75
C ILE A 453 5.88 -5.91 10.34
N PRO A 454 7.20 -6.02 10.63
CA PRO A 454 7.95 -7.21 10.27
C PRO A 454 7.40 -8.48 10.92
N GLU A 455 7.06 -8.45 12.22
CA GLU A 455 6.58 -9.63 12.94
C GLU A 455 5.17 -10.07 12.50
N ILE A 456 4.29 -9.10 12.19
CA ILE A 456 2.95 -9.36 11.66
C ILE A 456 3.08 -10.01 10.28
N ALA A 457 3.87 -9.41 9.39
CA ALA A 457 4.17 -9.96 8.07
C ALA A 457 4.84 -11.34 8.17
N TYR A 458 5.71 -11.58 9.16
CA TYR A 458 6.39 -12.87 9.29
C TYR A 458 5.45 -14.02 9.71
N GLY A 459 4.32 -13.69 10.34
CA GLY A 459 3.34 -14.65 10.84
C GLY A 459 2.23 -15.05 9.87
N HIS A 460 2.17 -14.50 8.65
CA HIS A 460 1.01 -14.64 7.76
C HIS A 460 0.81 -16.05 7.17
N HIS A 461 1.77 -16.95 7.32
CA HIS A 461 1.67 -18.36 6.94
C HIS A 461 1.80 -19.32 8.13
N GLU A 462 1.83 -18.78 9.36
CA GLU A 462 1.74 -19.58 10.57
C GLU A 462 0.30 -20.12 10.74
N LYS A 463 0.18 -21.29 11.35
CA LYS A 463 -1.11 -21.95 11.61
C LYS A 463 -1.24 -22.21 13.09
N LEU A 464 -2.46 -22.10 13.62
CA LEU A 464 -2.70 -22.18 15.06
C LEU A 464 -2.24 -23.51 15.69
N ASP A 465 -2.25 -24.60 14.92
CA ASP A 465 -1.79 -25.95 15.30
C ASP A 465 -0.25 -26.14 15.27
N GLY A 466 0.50 -25.17 14.74
CA GLY A 466 1.95 -25.26 14.55
C GLY A 466 2.39 -25.95 13.26
N SER A 467 1.46 -26.31 12.36
CA SER A 467 1.78 -26.88 11.05
C SER A 467 2.14 -25.83 9.98
N GLY A 468 2.08 -24.55 10.35
CA GLY A 468 2.46 -23.43 9.51
C GLY A 468 3.98 -23.23 9.41
N TYR A 469 4.37 -22.18 8.71
CA TYR A 469 5.77 -21.84 8.45
C TYR A 469 5.95 -20.32 8.52
N PRO A 470 7.18 -19.81 8.71
CA PRO A 470 8.46 -20.54 8.77
C PRO A 470 8.91 -20.99 10.15
N ARG A 471 8.28 -20.51 11.23
CA ARG A 471 8.71 -20.80 12.61
C ARG A 471 7.90 -21.94 13.26
N GLY A 472 6.74 -22.30 12.71
CA GLY A 472 5.88 -23.34 13.28
C GLY A 472 5.27 -22.92 14.62
N LEU A 473 4.89 -21.64 14.73
CA LEU A 473 4.33 -21.07 15.94
C LEU A 473 2.95 -21.65 16.22
N LYS A 474 2.58 -21.71 17.51
CA LYS A 474 1.22 -22.04 17.94
C LYS A 474 0.44 -20.77 18.23
N GLN A 475 -0.89 -20.87 18.27
CA GLN A 475 -1.81 -19.73 18.44
C GLN A 475 -1.37 -18.62 19.41
N LYS A 476 -0.89 -18.99 20.61
CA LYS A 476 -0.49 -18.02 21.64
C LYS A 476 0.73 -17.17 21.27
N ASP A 477 1.57 -17.66 20.35
CA ASP A 477 2.82 -17.04 19.94
C ASP A 477 2.67 -16.29 18.60
N ILE A 478 1.54 -16.47 17.90
CA ILE A 478 1.23 -15.79 16.64
C ILE A 478 0.56 -14.45 16.97
N PRO A 479 1.08 -13.31 16.48
CA PRO A 479 0.43 -12.01 16.65
C PRO A 479 -1.04 -12.04 16.21
N ILE A 480 -1.93 -11.45 17.01
CA ILE A 480 -3.38 -11.45 16.71
C ILE A 480 -3.64 -10.82 15.33
N GLN A 481 -2.92 -9.76 15.01
CA GLN A 481 -2.92 -9.10 13.71
C GLN A 481 -2.62 -10.07 12.56
N ALA A 482 -1.64 -10.96 12.74
CA ALA A 482 -1.30 -11.97 11.74
C ALA A 482 -2.41 -13.03 11.62
N GLN A 483 -3.05 -13.43 12.72
CA GLN A 483 -4.19 -14.36 12.68
C GLN A 483 -5.37 -13.79 11.88
N ILE A 484 -5.63 -12.49 11.99
CA ILE A 484 -6.66 -11.78 11.19
C ILE A 484 -6.24 -11.72 9.72
N MET A 485 -4.99 -11.34 9.45
CA MET A 485 -4.47 -11.25 8.08
C MET A 485 -4.49 -12.60 7.34
N VAL A 486 -4.20 -13.71 8.04
CA VAL A 486 -4.30 -15.08 7.47
C VAL A 486 -5.70 -15.38 6.92
N ILE A 487 -6.75 -14.90 7.59
CA ILE A 487 -8.13 -15.08 7.14
C ILE A 487 -8.36 -14.30 5.84
N ALA A 488 -7.94 -13.05 5.80
CA ALA A 488 -8.04 -12.20 4.62
C ALA A 488 -7.24 -12.76 3.43
N ASP A 489 -6.01 -13.20 3.67
CA ASP A 489 -5.13 -13.79 2.65
C ASP A 489 -5.72 -15.07 2.04
N ILE A 490 -6.15 -16.02 2.90
CA ILE A 490 -6.78 -17.25 2.43
C ILE A 490 -8.07 -16.96 1.66
N TYR A 491 -8.90 -16.03 2.14
CA TYR A 491 -10.14 -15.66 1.46
C TYR A 491 -9.87 -15.08 0.08
N ASP A 492 -8.95 -14.10 -0.04
CA ASP A 492 -8.58 -13.51 -1.33
C ASP A 492 -7.99 -14.57 -2.26
N ALA A 493 -7.08 -15.41 -1.77
CA ALA A 493 -6.46 -16.47 -2.57
C ALA A 493 -7.47 -17.51 -3.11
N LEU A 494 -8.60 -17.73 -2.43
CA LEU A 494 -9.66 -18.64 -2.85
C LEU A 494 -10.66 -17.98 -3.82
N THR A 495 -10.93 -16.69 -3.67
CA THR A 495 -11.98 -15.97 -4.40
C THR A 495 -11.47 -15.15 -5.59
N ALA A 496 -10.19 -14.79 -5.62
CA ALA A 496 -9.60 -14.01 -6.69
C ALA A 496 -9.62 -14.78 -8.02
N GLY A 497 -10.20 -14.14 -9.05
CA GLY A 497 -10.36 -14.70 -10.40
C GLY A 497 -9.23 -14.36 -11.38
N ASP A 498 -8.17 -13.72 -10.88
CA ASP A 498 -7.00 -13.21 -11.60
C ASP A 498 -5.93 -14.28 -11.88
N ARG A 499 -6.06 -15.49 -11.31
CA ARG A 499 -5.16 -16.61 -11.63
C ARG A 499 -5.47 -17.16 -13.04
N PRO A 500 -4.51 -17.17 -13.99
CA PRO A 500 -4.75 -17.59 -15.38
C PRO A 500 -5.27 -19.04 -15.53
N TYR A 501 -5.16 -19.85 -14.48
CA TYR A 501 -5.45 -21.28 -14.46
C TYR A 501 -6.70 -21.67 -13.67
N LYS A 502 -7.31 -20.75 -12.93
CA LYS A 502 -8.40 -21.10 -12.02
C LYS A 502 -9.36 -19.93 -11.86
N LYS A 503 -10.63 -20.15 -12.21
CA LYS A 503 -11.70 -19.22 -11.83
C LYS A 503 -11.80 -19.16 -10.31
N GLY A 504 -11.97 -17.95 -9.77
CA GLY A 504 -12.22 -17.71 -8.36
C GLY A 504 -13.41 -18.53 -7.87
N LEU A 505 -13.33 -19.03 -6.64
CA LEU A 505 -14.42 -19.78 -6.03
C LEU A 505 -15.55 -18.82 -5.62
N PRO A 506 -16.83 -19.24 -5.75
CA PRO A 506 -17.94 -18.53 -5.12
C PRO A 506 -17.74 -18.38 -3.61
N VAL A 507 -18.29 -17.31 -3.02
CA VAL A 507 -18.10 -16.96 -1.59
C VAL A 507 -18.39 -18.14 -0.67
N GLU A 508 -19.55 -18.79 -0.83
CA GLU A 508 -19.94 -19.93 0.02
C GLU A 508 -18.97 -21.12 -0.11
N ALA A 509 -18.43 -21.35 -1.31
CA ALA A 509 -17.45 -22.41 -1.53
C ALA A 509 -16.11 -22.09 -0.84
N ALA A 510 -15.69 -20.82 -0.85
CA ALA A 510 -14.49 -20.36 -0.15
C ALA A 510 -14.66 -20.46 1.37
N LEU A 511 -15.77 -19.92 1.92
CA LEU A 511 -16.08 -19.98 3.35
C LEU A 511 -16.16 -21.43 3.84
N ARG A 512 -16.78 -22.35 3.08
CA ARG A 512 -16.82 -23.77 3.43
C ARG A 512 -15.43 -24.42 3.51
N ILE A 513 -14.47 -24.00 2.69
CA ILE A 513 -13.08 -24.47 2.79
C ILE A 513 -12.43 -23.91 4.05
N MET A 514 -12.61 -22.61 4.32
CA MET A 514 -12.06 -21.96 5.51
C MET A 514 -12.63 -22.55 6.81
N ARG A 515 -13.93 -22.82 6.89
CA ARG A 515 -14.58 -23.49 8.03
C ARG A 515 -13.90 -24.85 8.33
N ARG A 516 -13.57 -25.64 7.31
CA ARG A 516 -12.84 -26.91 7.49
C ARG A 516 -11.42 -26.73 8.02
N GLU A 517 -10.72 -25.66 7.62
CA GLU A 517 -9.39 -25.36 8.17
C GLU A 517 -9.50 -24.84 9.62
N ALA A 518 -10.56 -24.11 9.96
CA ALA A 518 -10.86 -23.68 11.32
C ALA A 518 -11.22 -24.87 12.24
N ASP A 519 -12.02 -25.83 11.76
CA ASP A 519 -12.37 -27.08 12.48
C ASP A 519 -11.12 -27.92 12.80
N GLN A 520 -10.08 -27.82 11.96
CA GLN A 520 -8.78 -28.46 12.16
C GLN A 520 -7.84 -27.63 13.04
N ASN A 521 -8.32 -26.53 13.63
CA ASN A 521 -7.54 -25.60 14.44
C ASN A 521 -6.31 -25.04 13.71
N LYS A 522 -6.43 -24.74 12.41
CA LYS A 522 -5.34 -24.12 11.63
C LYS A 522 -5.48 -22.61 11.52
N ILE A 523 -6.70 -22.11 11.47
CA ILE A 523 -7.04 -20.68 11.46
C ILE A 523 -8.00 -20.36 12.61
N ASN A 524 -8.05 -19.09 13.01
CA ASN A 524 -8.85 -18.68 14.18
C ASN A 524 -10.35 -18.67 13.86
N SER A 525 -11.09 -19.58 14.50
CA SER A 525 -12.54 -19.73 14.29
C SER A 525 -13.34 -18.48 14.66
N ASN A 526 -12.95 -17.77 15.72
CA ASN A 526 -13.70 -16.59 16.19
C ASN A 526 -13.59 -15.43 15.19
N PHE A 527 -12.41 -15.21 14.62
CA PHE A 527 -12.23 -14.19 13.59
C PHE A 527 -12.89 -14.60 12.26
N LEU A 528 -12.89 -15.88 11.91
CA LEU A 528 -13.60 -16.37 10.73
C LEU A 528 -15.12 -16.21 10.86
N GLU A 529 -15.66 -16.55 12.02
CA GLU A 529 -17.08 -16.39 12.32
C GLU A 529 -17.48 -14.90 12.24
N LEU A 530 -16.68 -14.00 12.80
CA LEU A 530 -16.91 -12.57 12.69
C LEU A 530 -16.84 -12.08 11.22
N PHE A 531 -15.83 -12.55 10.48
CA PHE A 531 -15.65 -12.23 9.06
C PHE A 531 -16.87 -12.61 8.22
N GLU A 532 -17.48 -13.76 8.53
CA GLU A 532 -18.70 -14.25 7.90
C GLU A 532 -19.93 -13.45 8.35
N GLN A 533 -20.16 -13.30 9.67
CA GLN A 533 -21.34 -12.65 10.23
C GLN A 533 -21.46 -11.18 9.84
N ARG A 534 -20.34 -10.48 9.70
CA ARG A 534 -20.28 -9.07 9.28
C ARG A 534 -20.15 -8.90 7.77
N GLU A 535 -20.11 -10.01 7.02
CA GLU A 535 -19.90 -10.01 5.58
C GLU A 535 -18.72 -9.12 5.17
N VAL A 536 -17.58 -9.23 5.85
CA VAL A 536 -16.41 -8.35 5.64
C VAL A 536 -15.95 -8.36 4.17
N PHE A 537 -16.17 -9.47 3.48
CA PHE A 537 -15.90 -9.62 2.05
C PHE A 537 -16.72 -8.69 1.13
N SER A 538 -17.82 -8.11 1.62
CA SER A 538 -18.63 -7.13 0.87
C SER A 538 -17.84 -5.88 0.47
N ILE A 539 -16.75 -5.55 1.18
CA ILE A 539 -15.85 -4.46 0.82
C ILE A 539 -15.15 -4.67 -0.54
N LEU A 540 -15.08 -5.93 -1.01
CA LEU A 540 -14.58 -6.29 -2.34
C LEU A 540 -15.71 -6.36 -3.40
N GLY A 541 -16.95 -6.07 -3.02
CA GLY A 541 -18.12 -6.22 -3.87
C GLY A 541 -18.61 -7.67 -3.99
N HIS A 542 -18.13 -8.57 -3.13
CA HIS A 542 -18.60 -9.95 -3.08
C HIS A 542 -19.89 -10.05 -2.25
N SER A 543 -20.80 -10.94 -2.64
CA SER A 543 -22.04 -11.22 -1.90
C SER A 543 -22.29 -12.72 -1.81
N LEU A 544 -23.10 -13.13 -0.83
CA LEU A 544 -23.67 -14.47 -0.82
C LEU A 544 -24.75 -14.55 -1.90
N ASP A 545 -24.62 -15.51 -2.82
CA ASP A 545 -25.68 -15.84 -3.76
C ASP A 545 -26.81 -16.52 -2.97
N TYR A 546 -27.84 -15.76 -2.60
CA TYR A 546 -29.04 -16.25 -1.89
C TYR A 546 -30.07 -16.86 -2.84
#